data_AF-A0A7L6AMP5-F1
#
_entry.id   AF-A0A7L6AMP5-F1
#
_cell.length_a   1.000
_cell.length_b   1.000
_cell.length_c   1.000
_cell.angle_alpha   90.00
_cell.angle_beta   90.00
_cell.angle_gamma   90.00
#
_symmetry.space_group_name_H-M   'P 1'
#
loop_
_entity.id
_entity.type
_entity.pdbx_description
1 polymer ?
#
loop_
_entity_poly.entity_id
_entity_poly.type
_entity_poly.pdbx_seq_one_letter_code
_entity_poly.pdbx_strand_id
1 'polypeptide(L)'
;MSKNPQETLGRLLAEAKTLQLATLDAEGEPSISYAPFVTDAEGNFYIFVSRLSGHTQEILEHPQVAVLVIADEQDARQIFARTRATYRCGAEIVAREDAVFPQMLDAMEARFGSVVSVLRGLGDFMMFRLKLQSGRFVMGFGQAFVLAGEGLRECGHISQARLETVLLGVEGAGMNLDDSPPFSSGAGEGMVFTPIGLISSPYKEKFGIPRQPGLVKAARAILTLLPQCNQPETVRGLEGFSHVWIIFVFHATQQQGWKPTVRPPRLGGNARMGVFATRSTFRPNPIGLTVAELHGIRTQGGHTLLELGGADLLDGTPVLDIKPYLPYADAIPEACAGFAQEAPSTPLAVRFSVLANEQCRRKQAQWNTDVRQLVEQVLRQDPRPSYQQGQENGRVYAMRLYDFNLRWRYAAGGIEVLELADS
;
A
#
# COMPACT_ATOMS: atom_id res chain seq x y z
N MET A 1 27.98 -6.89 -33.84
CA MET A 1 27.88 -6.62 -32.39
C MET A 1 27.29 -7.86 -31.75
N SER A 2 27.93 -8.34 -30.69
CA SER A 2 27.50 -9.54 -29.99
C SER A 2 26.03 -9.43 -29.57
N LYS A 3 25.25 -10.49 -29.81
CA LYS A 3 23.89 -10.62 -29.27
C LYS A 3 23.90 -10.98 -27.78
N ASN A 4 25.08 -11.22 -27.20
CA ASN A 4 25.25 -11.58 -25.81
C ASN A 4 25.22 -10.31 -24.93
N PRO A 5 24.22 -10.15 -24.04
CA PRO A 5 24.14 -9.01 -23.13
C PRO A 5 25.38 -8.90 -22.23
N GLN A 6 25.91 -10.04 -21.77
CA GLN A 6 27.05 -10.12 -20.88
C GLN A 6 28.31 -9.51 -21.51
N GLU A 7 28.61 -9.88 -22.75
CA GLU A 7 29.76 -9.36 -23.49
C GLU A 7 29.59 -7.87 -23.83
N THR A 8 28.36 -7.42 -24.01
CA THR A 8 28.07 -6.02 -24.34
C THR A 8 28.25 -5.13 -23.12
N LEU A 9 27.79 -5.56 -21.95
CA LEU A 9 28.07 -4.87 -20.68
C LEU A 9 29.56 -4.79 -20.39
N GLY A 10 30.27 -5.92 -20.52
CA GLY A 10 31.72 -5.98 -20.28
C GLY A 10 32.48 -4.98 -21.17
N ARG A 11 32.09 -4.88 -22.45
CA ARG A 11 32.66 -3.91 -23.38
C ARG A 11 32.37 -2.46 -23.00
N LEU A 12 31.12 -2.14 -22.66
CA LEU A 12 30.72 -0.80 -22.22
C LEU A 12 31.59 -0.33 -21.04
N LEU A 13 31.74 -1.16 -20.01
CA LEU A 13 32.52 -0.81 -18.82
C LEU A 13 34.03 -0.67 -19.11
N ALA A 14 34.56 -1.47 -20.04
CA ALA A 14 35.96 -1.40 -20.44
C ALA A 14 36.29 -0.15 -21.28
N GLU A 15 35.39 0.22 -22.20
CA GLU A 15 35.59 1.33 -23.13
C GLU A 15 35.28 2.70 -22.49
N ALA A 16 34.27 2.78 -21.62
CA ALA A 16 33.88 4.03 -20.98
C ALA A 16 34.98 4.57 -20.06
N LYS A 17 35.44 5.79 -20.36
CA LYS A 17 36.49 6.48 -19.59
C LYS A 17 35.96 7.25 -18.39
N THR A 18 34.71 7.67 -18.46
CA THR A 18 34.04 8.43 -17.42
C THR A 18 32.70 7.79 -17.09
N LEU A 19 32.21 8.11 -15.90
CA LEU A 19 30.86 7.83 -15.47
C LEU A 19 30.17 9.14 -15.11
N GLN A 20 28.85 9.19 -15.26
CA GLN A 20 28.02 10.28 -14.75
C GLN A 20 27.60 9.95 -13.33
N LEU A 21 27.59 10.97 -12.48
CA LEU A 21 27.20 10.90 -11.08
C LEU A 21 25.88 11.63 -10.91
N ALA A 22 24.97 11.04 -10.15
CA ALA A 22 23.84 11.71 -9.56
C ALA A 22 23.96 11.62 -8.03
N THR A 23 23.96 12.79 -7.41
CA THR A 23 24.28 13.04 -5.99
C THR A 23 23.19 13.94 -5.39
N LEU A 24 23.22 14.15 -4.07
CA LEU A 24 22.27 15.03 -3.36
C LEU A 24 23.06 16.15 -2.66
N ASP A 25 22.60 17.39 -2.81
CA ASP A 25 23.12 18.50 -2.02
C ASP A 25 22.62 18.49 -0.57
N ALA A 26 23.08 19.47 0.22
CA ALA A 26 22.77 19.58 1.65
C ALA A 26 21.27 19.75 1.93
N GLU A 27 20.52 20.28 0.97
CA GLU A 27 19.07 20.44 1.03
C GLU A 27 18.31 19.18 0.57
N GLY A 28 19.03 18.18 0.05
CA GLY A 28 18.46 16.95 -0.50
C GLY A 28 18.00 17.07 -1.95
N GLU A 29 18.39 18.13 -2.66
CA GLU A 29 18.08 18.33 -4.07
C GLU A 29 19.08 17.58 -4.97
N PRO A 30 18.62 17.04 -6.12
CA PRO A 30 19.45 16.22 -6.99
C PRO A 30 20.45 17.06 -7.79
N SER A 31 21.72 16.64 -7.76
CA SER A 31 22.85 17.20 -8.52
C SER A 31 23.39 16.17 -9.52
N ILE A 32 23.90 16.64 -10.66
CA ILE A 32 24.46 15.78 -11.72
C ILE A 32 25.84 16.27 -12.12
N SER A 33 26.80 15.35 -12.18
CA SER A 33 28.15 15.63 -12.66
C SER A 33 28.77 14.39 -13.32
N TYR A 34 30.10 14.36 -13.48
CA TYR A 34 30.82 13.21 -14.01
C TYR A 34 32.21 13.08 -13.37
N ALA A 35 32.80 11.90 -13.45
CA ALA A 35 34.17 11.65 -13.02
C ALA A 35 34.86 10.57 -13.88
N PRO A 36 36.18 10.67 -14.10
CA PRO A 36 36.99 9.54 -14.57
C PRO A 36 36.97 8.41 -13.54
N PHE A 37 36.99 7.16 -13.99
CA PHE A 37 36.94 6.02 -13.08
C PHE A 37 37.83 4.84 -13.48
N VAL A 38 38.12 4.00 -12.50
CA VAL A 38 38.65 2.63 -12.67
C VAL A 38 37.82 1.65 -11.84
N THR A 39 38.04 0.34 -12.01
CA THR A 39 37.33 -0.70 -11.25
C THR A 39 38.30 -1.68 -10.63
N ASP A 40 37.95 -2.20 -9.45
CA ASP A 40 38.64 -3.35 -8.84
C ASP A 40 38.12 -4.69 -9.37
N ALA A 41 38.64 -5.79 -8.81
CA ALA A 41 38.22 -7.15 -9.14
C ALA A 41 36.82 -7.50 -8.62
N GLU A 42 36.35 -6.83 -7.55
CA GLU A 42 35.01 -6.99 -6.98
C GLU A 42 33.95 -6.22 -7.77
N GLY A 43 34.37 -5.38 -8.72
CA GLY A 43 33.49 -4.62 -9.60
C GLY A 43 33.18 -3.21 -9.12
N ASN A 44 33.68 -2.78 -7.95
CA ASN A 44 33.46 -1.44 -7.41
C ASN A 44 34.10 -0.38 -8.31
N PHE A 45 33.48 0.80 -8.40
CA PHE A 45 34.08 1.93 -9.11
C PHE A 45 34.95 2.77 -8.16
N TYR A 46 36.06 3.29 -8.67
CA TYR A 46 36.89 4.25 -7.96
C TYR A 46 36.96 5.54 -8.75
N ILE A 47 36.67 6.65 -8.09
CA ILE A 47 36.79 8.00 -8.64
C ILE A 47 37.81 8.80 -7.81
N PHE A 48 38.55 9.69 -8.48
CA PHE A 48 39.54 10.55 -7.84
C PHE A 48 39.24 12.00 -8.22
N VAL A 49 38.69 12.75 -7.27
CA VAL A 49 38.01 14.02 -7.53
C VAL A 49 38.45 15.09 -6.54
N SER A 50 38.44 16.35 -6.97
CA SER A 50 38.83 17.49 -6.13
C SER A 50 37.74 17.81 -5.11
N ARG A 51 38.15 18.15 -3.88
CA ARG A 51 37.28 18.69 -2.83
C ARG A 51 36.59 19.99 -3.21
N LEU A 52 37.08 20.70 -4.21
CA LEU A 52 36.46 21.92 -4.71
C LEU A 52 35.24 21.65 -5.60
N SER A 53 35.02 20.40 -6.02
CA SER A 53 33.86 20.02 -6.83
C SER A 53 32.62 19.83 -5.97
N GLY A 54 31.45 20.28 -6.46
CA GLY A 54 30.17 20.14 -5.77
C GLY A 54 29.88 18.69 -5.36
N HIS A 55 30.01 17.75 -6.29
CA HIS A 55 29.82 16.32 -6.01
C HIS A 55 30.69 15.77 -4.88
N THR A 56 31.86 16.36 -4.61
CA THR A 56 32.72 15.86 -3.54
C THR A 56 32.13 16.21 -2.18
N GLN A 57 31.60 17.43 -2.03
CA GLN A 57 30.93 17.83 -0.78
C GLN A 57 29.61 17.06 -0.61
N GLU A 58 28.83 16.97 -1.69
CA GLU A 58 27.58 16.21 -1.75
C GLU A 58 27.79 14.74 -1.35
N ILE A 59 28.82 14.07 -1.85
CA ILE A 59 29.14 12.67 -1.49
C ILE A 59 29.57 12.53 -0.02
N LEU A 60 30.28 13.52 0.53
CA LEU A 60 30.73 13.50 1.93
C LEU A 60 29.55 13.61 2.90
N GLU A 61 28.54 14.40 2.53
CA GLU A 61 27.33 14.59 3.32
C GLU A 61 26.31 13.45 3.09
N HIS A 62 26.13 13.06 1.84
CA HIS A 62 25.18 12.06 1.37
C HIS A 62 25.90 10.96 0.56
N PRO A 63 26.35 9.87 1.20
CA PRO A 63 27.14 8.84 0.53
C PRO A 63 26.33 7.96 -0.44
N GLN A 64 25.02 8.19 -0.60
CA GLN A 64 24.21 7.51 -1.60
C GLN A 64 24.40 8.18 -2.98
N VAL A 65 24.92 7.42 -3.94
CA VAL A 65 25.26 7.91 -5.27
C VAL A 65 24.66 7.00 -6.33
N ALA A 66 24.05 7.58 -7.37
CA ALA A 66 23.72 6.83 -8.57
C ALA A 66 24.74 7.10 -9.66
N VAL A 67 25.14 6.03 -10.36
CA VAL A 67 26.17 6.04 -11.40
C VAL A 67 25.52 5.64 -12.72
N LEU A 68 25.81 6.40 -13.78
CA LEU A 68 25.47 6.02 -15.15
C LEU A 68 26.78 5.86 -15.95
N VAL A 69 26.93 4.71 -16.59
CA VAL A 69 27.93 4.47 -17.63
C VAL A 69 27.16 4.31 -18.94
N ILE A 70 27.43 5.18 -19.92
CA ILE A 70 26.66 5.23 -21.16
C ILE A 70 27.59 5.30 -22.36
N ALA A 71 27.24 4.57 -23.43
CA ALA A 71 27.97 4.60 -24.68
C ALA A 71 27.91 6.01 -25.31
N ASP A 72 28.99 6.39 -25.98
CA ASP A 72 29.09 7.68 -26.66
C ASP A 72 27.96 7.89 -27.66
N GLU A 73 27.51 9.13 -27.77
CA GLU A 73 26.36 9.48 -28.60
C GLU A 73 26.64 9.25 -30.09
N GLN A 74 27.86 9.54 -30.53
CA GLN A 74 28.32 9.32 -31.91
C GLN A 74 28.30 7.84 -32.32
N ASP A 75 28.47 6.93 -31.34
CA ASP A 75 28.53 5.49 -31.55
C ASP A 75 27.16 4.81 -31.34
N ALA A 76 26.16 5.60 -30.95
CA ALA A 76 24.81 5.11 -30.71
C ALA A 76 24.08 4.84 -32.03
N ARG A 77 23.70 3.57 -32.24
CA ARG A 77 22.84 3.17 -33.38
C ARG A 77 21.45 3.78 -33.34
N GLN A 78 20.97 4.10 -32.13
CA GLN A 78 19.66 4.65 -31.88
C GLN A 78 19.71 5.54 -30.63
N ILE A 79 19.40 6.83 -30.81
CA ILE A 79 19.49 7.82 -29.74
C ILE A 79 18.51 7.54 -28.59
N PHE A 80 17.32 7.03 -28.92
CA PHE A 80 16.31 6.67 -27.94
C PHE A 80 16.67 5.45 -27.08
N ALA A 81 17.71 4.69 -27.46
CA ALA A 81 18.10 3.46 -26.79
C ALA A 81 19.62 3.29 -26.73
N ARG A 82 20.32 4.34 -26.26
CA ARG A 82 21.77 4.27 -26.00
C ARG A 82 22.10 3.16 -25.00
N THR A 83 23.10 2.34 -25.36
CA THR A 83 23.63 1.28 -24.51
C THR A 83 24.17 1.89 -23.22
N ARG A 84 23.66 1.43 -22.08
CA ARG A 84 23.98 2.02 -20.77
C ARG A 84 23.85 1.02 -19.63
N ALA A 85 24.68 1.22 -18.61
CA ALA A 85 24.56 0.58 -17.32
C ALA A 85 24.33 1.66 -16.24
N THR A 86 23.37 1.44 -15.36
CA THR A 86 23.05 2.32 -14.24
C THR A 86 23.19 1.54 -12.95
N TYR A 87 23.82 2.14 -11.94
CA TYR A 87 24.06 1.52 -10.64
C TYR A 87 23.61 2.46 -9.52
N ARG A 88 23.10 1.89 -8.42
CA ARG A 88 23.07 2.59 -7.13
C ARG A 88 24.26 2.11 -6.31
N CYS A 89 24.90 3.07 -5.64
CA CYS A 89 26.14 2.86 -4.94
C CYS A 89 26.12 3.52 -3.56
N GLY A 90 26.84 2.91 -2.62
CA GLY A 90 27.33 3.60 -1.43
C GLY A 90 28.76 4.06 -1.66
N ALA A 91 29.04 5.34 -1.42
CA ALA A 91 30.37 5.91 -1.54
C ALA A 91 31.11 5.85 -0.20
N GLU A 92 32.37 5.43 -0.24
CA GLU A 92 33.27 5.39 0.92
C GLU A 92 34.58 6.08 0.57
N ILE A 93 35.10 6.89 1.51
CA ILE A 93 36.40 7.53 1.34
C ILE A 93 37.48 6.45 1.44
N VAL A 94 38.40 6.44 0.48
CA VAL A 94 39.62 5.63 0.54
C VAL A 94 40.73 6.50 1.12
N ALA A 95 41.20 6.13 2.32
CA ALA A 95 42.29 6.81 2.99
C ALA A 95 43.59 6.69 2.18
N ARG A 96 44.47 7.71 2.24
CA ARG A 96 45.73 7.72 1.48
C ARG A 96 46.70 6.61 1.95
N GLU A 97 46.53 6.17 3.19
CA GLU A 97 47.30 5.12 3.85
C GLU A 97 46.78 3.71 3.52
N ASP A 98 45.57 3.60 2.96
CA ASP A 98 45.01 2.32 2.54
C ASP A 98 45.84 1.75 1.37
N ALA A 99 46.20 0.47 1.44
CA ALA A 99 46.97 -0.20 0.40
C ALA A 99 46.29 -0.15 -0.98
N VAL A 100 44.97 -0.01 -1.04
CA VAL A 100 44.21 0.10 -2.29
C VAL A 100 44.36 1.47 -2.97
N PHE A 101 44.68 2.53 -2.21
CA PHE A 101 44.79 3.90 -2.73
C PHE A 101 45.88 4.05 -3.81
N PRO A 102 47.15 3.67 -3.56
CA PRO A 102 48.18 3.74 -4.59
C PRO A 102 47.89 2.79 -5.76
N GLN A 103 47.31 1.61 -5.50
CA GLN A 103 46.94 0.65 -6.56
C GLN A 103 45.94 1.24 -7.55
N MET A 104 44.89 1.90 -7.03
CA MET A 104 43.88 2.52 -7.87
C MET A 104 44.39 3.77 -8.59
N LEU A 105 45.30 4.54 -7.98
CA LEU A 105 45.96 5.64 -8.67
C LEU A 105 46.86 5.16 -9.83
N ASP A 106 47.62 4.09 -9.62
CA ASP A 106 48.44 3.51 -10.69
C ASP A 106 47.56 2.96 -11.82
N ALA A 107 46.41 2.35 -11.49
CA ALA A 107 45.41 1.93 -12.47
C ALA A 107 44.81 3.13 -13.24
N MET A 108 44.53 4.23 -12.56
CA MET A 108 44.06 5.48 -13.20
C MET A 108 45.14 6.07 -14.10
N GLU A 109 46.39 6.10 -13.66
CA GLU A 109 47.51 6.63 -14.44
C GLU A 109 47.77 5.78 -15.69
N ALA A 110 47.67 4.45 -15.58
CA ALA A 110 47.72 3.56 -16.73
C ALA A 110 46.57 3.83 -17.73
N ARG A 111 45.39 4.24 -17.24
CA ARG A 111 44.20 4.49 -18.06
C ARG A 111 44.14 5.89 -18.67
N PHE A 112 44.59 6.91 -17.95
CA PHE A 112 44.41 8.33 -18.29
C PHE A 112 45.73 9.08 -18.53
N GLY A 113 46.87 8.43 -18.28
CA GLY A 113 48.20 8.97 -18.52
C GLY A 113 48.69 9.92 -17.42
N SER A 114 49.75 10.67 -17.75
CA SER A 114 50.55 11.47 -16.81
C SER A 114 49.81 12.61 -16.11
N VAL A 115 48.57 12.92 -16.52
CA VAL A 115 47.73 13.87 -15.79
C VAL A 115 47.46 13.40 -14.36
N VAL A 116 47.32 12.08 -14.16
CA VAL A 116 47.05 11.50 -12.83
C VAL A 116 48.23 11.71 -11.88
N SER A 117 49.47 11.70 -12.40
CA SER A 117 50.67 11.98 -11.60
C SER A 117 50.66 13.42 -11.08
N VAL A 118 50.13 14.37 -11.85
CA VAL A 118 49.95 15.77 -11.39
C VAL A 118 48.87 15.84 -10.31
N LEU A 119 47.71 15.23 -10.55
CA LEU A 119 46.59 15.23 -9.59
C LEU A 119 46.94 14.55 -8.27
N ARG A 120 47.77 13.50 -8.30
CA ARG A 120 48.29 12.79 -7.13
C ARG A 120 49.03 13.73 -6.17
N GLY A 121 49.73 14.72 -6.71
CA GLY A 121 50.45 15.75 -5.95
C GLY A 121 49.56 16.84 -5.36
N LEU A 122 48.30 16.92 -5.78
CA LEU A 122 47.34 17.89 -5.26
C LEU A 122 46.70 17.35 -3.97
N GLY A 123 46.77 18.15 -2.91
CA GLY A 123 46.28 17.78 -1.57
C GLY A 123 44.77 17.82 -1.42
N ASP A 124 44.07 18.48 -2.32
CA ASP A 124 42.61 18.63 -2.32
C ASP A 124 41.90 17.49 -3.05
N PHE A 125 42.61 16.55 -3.69
CA PHE A 125 41.98 15.39 -4.32
C PHE A 125 41.73 14.26 -3.33
N MET A 126 40.53 13.67 -3.43
CA MET A 126 40.04 12.57 -2.62
C MET A 126 39.67 11.39 -3.51
N MET A 127 39.87 10.18 -3.00
CA MET A 127 39.45 8.96 -3.66
C MET A 127 38.21 8.41 -2.97
N PHE A 128 37.20 8.07 -3.77
CA PHE A 128 36.01 7.37 -3.30
C PHE A 128 35.92 6.00 -3.95
N ARG A 129 35.60 5.00 -3.14
CA ARG A 129 35.12 3.68 -3.59
C ARG A 129 33.60 3.73 -3.63
N LEU A 130 33.03 3.51 -4.80
CA LEU A 130 31.59 3.40 -5.02
C LEU A 130 31.22 1.91 -5.01
N LYS A 131 30.74 1.44 -3.86
CA LYS A 131 30.29 0.07 -3.66
C LYS A 131 28.94 -0.14 -4.31
N LEU A 132 28.86 -1.10 -5.22
CA LEU A 132 27.65 -1.36 -5.99
C LEU A 132 26.59 -2.05 -5.11
N GLN A 133 25.37 -1.54 -5.14
CA GLN A 133 24.22 -2.10 -4.38
C GLN A 133 23.21 -2.76 -5.30
N SER A 134 22.99 -2.17 -6.48
CA SER A 134 22.08 -2.66 -7.51
C SER A 134 22.49 -2.10 -8.87
N GLY A 135 22.14 -2.81 -9.93
CA GLY A 135 22.56 -2.46 -11.28
C GLY A 135 21.52 -2.83 -12.35
N ARG A 136 21.49 -2.03 -13.41
CA ARG A 136 20.60 -2.23 -14.55
C ARG A 136 21.39 -2.00 -15.83
N PHE A 137 21.12 -2.80 -16.85
CA PHE A 137 21.77 -2.68 -18.15
C PHE A 137 20.74 -2.63 -19.27
N VAL A 138 20.92 -1.71 -20.20
CA VAL A 138 20.09 -1.57 -21.40
C VAL A 138 21.03 -1.55 -22.59
N MET A 139 20.80 -2.43 -23.58
CA MET A 139 21.59 -2.47 -24.82
C MET A 139 20.78 -2.13 -26.08
N GLY A 140 19.48 -1.88 -25.93
CA GLY A 140 18.57 -1.56 -27.03
C GLY A 140 17.09 -1.64 -26.63
N PHE A 141 16.19 -1.42 -27.59
CA PHE A 141 14.74 -1.54 -27.37
C PHE A 141 14.34 -2.94 -26.90
N GLY A 142 13.54 -3.01 -25.83
CA GLY A 142 13.10 -4.28 -25.24
C GLY A 142 14.23 -5.14 -24.67
N GLN A 143 15.46 -4.63 -24.63
CA GLN A 143 16.67 -5.35 -24.20
C GLN A 143 17.24 -4.68 -22.95
N ALA A 144 16.48 -4.82 -21.86
CA ALA A 144 16.86 -4.39 -20.53
C ALA A 144 17.11 -5.61 -19.64
N PHE A 145 18.10 -5.50 -18.77
CA PHE A 145 18.59 -6.55 -17.90
C PHE A 145 18.76 -5.99 -16.49
N VAL A 146 18.48 -6.80 -15.48
CA VAL A 146 18.92 -6.51 -14.11
C VAL A 146 20.26 -7.18 -13.91
N LEU A 147 21.20 -6.44 -13.33
CA LEU A 147 22.54 -6.94 -13.06
C LEU A 147 22.54 -7.69 -11.73
N ALA A 148 23.14 -8.87 -11.73
CA ALA A 148 23.22 -9.79 -10.61
C ALA A 148 24.64 -10.34 -10.47
N GLY A 149 24.82 -11.30 -9.55
CA GLY A 149 26.12 -11.91 -9.25
C GLY A 149 27.04 -11.00 -8.44
N GLU A 150 28.21 -11.53 -8.07
CA GLU A 150 29.25 -10.75 -7.41
C GLU A 150 29.73 -9.63 -8.35
N GLY A 151 29.78 -8.40 -7.81
CA GLY A 151 30.14 -7.20 -8.57
C GLY A 151 29.07 -6.68 -9.55
N LEU A 152 27.85 -7.23 -9.53
CA LEU A 152 26.72 -6.78 -10.35
C LEU A 152 27.08 -6.67 -11.84
N ARG A 153 27.70 -7.73 -12.37
CA ARG A 153 28.10 -7.82 -13.77
C ARG A 153 27.34 -8.87 -14.56
N GLU A 154 26.47 -9.67 -13.96
CA GLU A 154 25.75 -10.74 -14.67
C GLU A 154 24.39 -10.26 -15.17
N CYS A 155 24.11 -10.41 -16.47
CA CYS A 155 22.85 -9.99 -17.08
C CYS A 155 21.72 -11.00 -16.85
N GLY A 156 20.80 -10.71 -15.94
CA GLY A 156 19.56 -11.48 -15.74
C GLY A 156 18.40 -11.02 -16.64
N HIS A 157 17.54 -11.95 -17.07
CA HIS A 157 16.36 -11.63 -17.88
C HIS A 157 15.33 -10.77 -17.13
N ILE A 158 14.80 -9.77 -17.83
CA ILE A 158 13.62 -9.00 -17.44
C ILE A 158 12.41 -9.72 -18.05
N SER A 159 11.53 -10.30 -17.23
CA SER A 159 10.22 -10.79 -17.72
C SER A 159 9.40 -9.62 -18.27
N GLN A 160 8.48 -9.87 -19.21
CA GLN A 160 7.65 -8.83 -19.84
C GLN A 160 6.91 -7.92 -18.84
N ALA A 161 6.59 -8.44 -17.65
CA ALA A 161 6.01 -7.70 -16.52
C ALA A 161 6.93 -6.63 -15.89
N ARG A 162 8.25 -6.70 -16.15
CA ARG A 162 9.30 -5.89 -15.51
C ARG A 162 9.78 -4.73 -16.41
N LEU A 163 9.28 -4.64 -17.66
CA LEU A 163 9.50 -3.53 -18.60
C LEU A 163 8.77 -2.24 -18.16
N GLU A 164 7.58 -2.36 -17.56
CA GLU A 164 6.79 -1.23 -17.01
C GLU A 164 7.43 -0.66 -15.74
N THR A 165 8.06 -1.51 -14.91
CA THR A 165 8.78 -1.10 -13.71
C THR A 165 10.03 -0.26 -14.00
N VAL A 166 10.61 -0.39 -15.20
CA VAL A 166 11.83 0.35 -15.61
C VAL A 166 11.53 1.83 -15.89
N LEU A 167 10.31 2.14 -16.35
CA LEU A 167 9.89 3.51 -16.63
C LEU A 167 9.68 4.34 -15.35
N LEU A 168 9.58 3.70 -14.18
CA LEU A 168 9.09 4.33 -12.93
C LEU A 168 10.09 4.32 -11.76
N GLY A 169 11.31 3.81 -11.94
CA GLY A 169 12.50 4.25 -11.17
C GLY A 169 12.56 4.02 -9.64
N VAL A 170 12.29 2.82 -9.11
CA VAL A 170 12.46 2.53 -7.66
C VAL A 170 13.24 1.22 -7.42
N GLU A 171 14.23 1.24 -6.52
CA GLU A 171 15.02 0.08 -6.08
C GLU A 171 15.03 -0.08 -4.55
N GLY A 172 15.02 -1.34 -4.07
CA GLY A 172 15.84 -1.75 -2.91
C GLY A 172 15.23 -2.68 -1.85
N ALA A 173 15.74 -3.94 -1.80
CA ALA A 173 16.11 -4.76 -0.63
C ALA A 173 15.12 -5.71 0.14
N GLY A 174 15.19 -7.02 -0.19
CA GLY A 174 15.73 -8.12 0.66
C GLY A 174 14.87 -8.87 1.70
N MET A 175 14.53 -10.16 1.45
CA MET A 175 14.74 -11.30 2.38
C MET A 175 14.41 -12.67 1.76
N ASN A 176 15.25 -13.68 2.02
CA ASN A 176 14.97 -15.11 1.82
C ASN A 176 13.98 -15.62 2.88
N LEU A 177 13.02 -16.45 2.47
CA LEU A 177 12.40 -17.49 3.32
C LEU A 177 12.30 -18.74 2.43
N ASP A 178 13.13 -19.73 2.72
CA ASP A 178 13.45 -20.87 1.85
C ASP A 178 12.22 -21.50 1.15
N ASP A 179 12.32 -21.57 -0.17
CA ASP A 179 11.48 -22.32 -1.14
C ASP A 179 10.02 -21.91 -1.44
N SER A 180 9.72 -20.61 -1.51
CA SER A 180 8.63 -20.04 -2.36
C SER A 180 8.86 -18.53 -2.57
N PRO A 181 8.54 -17.94 -3.73
CA PRO A 181 9.04 -16.61 -4.10
C PRO A 181 8.54 -15.54 -3.11
N PRO A 182 9.43 -14.79 -2.44
CA PRO A 182 9.02 -13.77 -1.51
C PRO A 182 8.38 -12.59 -2.26
N PHE A 183 7.26 -12.13 -1.73
CA PHE A 183 6.64 -10.85 -2.01
C PHE A 183 7.76 -9.78 -2.01
N SER A 184 8.11 -9.23 -3.16
CA SER A 184 9.23 -8.29 -3.31
C SER A 184 8.84 -6.90 -2.80
N SER A 185 8.69 -6.75 -1.49
CA SER A 185 8.66 -5.45 -0.82
C SER A 185 10.06 -4.86 -0.84
N GLY A 186 10.20 -3.62 -1.31
CA GLY A 186 11.35 -2.81 -0.95
C GLY A 186 11.49 -2.74 0.58
N ALA A 187 12.72 -2.59 1.06
CA ALA A 187 12.98 -2.30 2.45
C ALA A 187 12.23 -1.03 2.86
N GLY A 188 11.25 -1.19 3.74
CA GLY A 188 10.79 -0.13 4.64
C GLY A 188 9.73 0.85 4.15
N GLU A 189 9.27 0.80 2.89
CA GLU A 189 8.15 1.65 2.47
C GLU A 189 6.86 0.84 2.37
N GLY A 190 5.91 1.12 3.27
CA GLY A 190 4.58 0.54 3.22
C GLY A 190 3.89 0.86 1.89
N MET A 191 3.08 -0.06 1.38
CA MET A 191 2.22 0.23 0.23
C MET A 191 1.22 1.32 0.62
N VAL A 192 1.26 2.45 -0.08
CA VAL A 192 0.30 3.55 0.10
C VAL A 192 -0.86 3.34 -0.85
N PHE A 193 -2.06 3.18 -0.29
CA PHE A 193 -3.31 3.15 -1.04
C PHE A 193 -4.05 4.47 -0.87
N THR A 194 -4.43 5.10 -1.97
CA THR A 194 -5.35 6.24 -1.95
C THR A 194 -6.79 5.72 -2.02
N PRO A 195 -7.68 6.15 -1.12
CA PRO A 195 -9.10 5.78 -1.21
C PRO A 195 -9.68 6.18 -2.57
N ILE A 196 -10.56 5.36 -3.15
CA ILE A 196 -11.28 5.64 -4.39
C ILE A 196 -12.67 6.21 -4.15
N GLY A 197 -13.15 6.13 -2.91
CA GLY A 197 -14.47 6.59 -2.52
C GLY A 197 -14.64 6.69 -1.01
N LEU A 198 -15.71 7.36 -0.60
CA LEU A 198 -16.12 7.50 0.80
C LEU A 198 -17.54 6.97 0.98
N ILE A 199 -17.74 6.25 2.09
CA ILE A 199 -19.05 5.76 2.49
C ILE A 199 -19.80 6.84 3.26
N SER A 200 -21.05 7.11 2.87
CA SER A 200 -22.06 7.69 3.74
C SER A 200 -23.01 6.59 4.21
N SER A 201 -23.13 6.41 5.53
CA SER A 201 -23.95 5.35 6.12
C SER A 201 -24.76 5.82 7.33
N PRO A 202 -25.70 4.99 7.81
CA PRO A 202 -26.48 5.27 9.02
C PRO A 202 -25.61 5.25 10.28
N TYR A 203 -24.44 4.61 10.25
CA TYR A 203 -23.67 4.33 11.45
C TYR A 203 -22.69 5.46 11.73
N LYS A 204 -22.99 6.32 12.71
CA LYS A 204 -22.11 7.45 13.09
C LYS A 204 -21.08 7.09 14.15
N GLU A 205 -21.20 5.92 14.75
CA GLU A 205 -20.28 5.39 15.74
C GLU A 205 -20.12 3.88 15.59
N LYS A 206 -19.06 3.30 16.17
CA LYS A 206 -18.78 1.86 16.07
C LYS A 206 -19.82 0.99 16.76
N PHE A 207 -20.45 1.54 17.79
CA PHE A 207 -21.45 0.85 18.58
C PHE A 207 -22.73 0.69 17.77
N GLY A 208 -23.28 -0.53 17.69
CA GLY A 208 -24.47 -0.81 16.90
C GLY A 208 -24.22 -1.19 15.43
N ILE A 209 -22.98 -1.07 14.93
CA ILE A 209 -22.64 -1.59 13.60
C ILE A 209 -22.78 -3.12 13.60
N PRO A 210 -23.45 -3.72 12.61
CA PRO A 210 -23.52 -5.16 12.46
C PRO A 210 -22.11 -5.75 12.42
N ARG A 211 -21.90 -6.87 13.10
CA ARG A 211 -20.55 -7.46 13.17
C ARG A 211 -20.10 -8.09 11.84
N GLN A 212 -21.04 -8.37 10.94
CA GLN A 212 -20.84 -9.05 9.66
C GLN A 212 -21.88 -8.54 8.64
N PRO A 213 -21.58 -8.60 7.33
CA PRO A 213 -22.49 -8.14 6.29
C PRO A 213 -23.77 -8.96 6.22
N GLY A 214 -24.84 -8.36 5.68
CA GLY A 214 -26.12 -9.01 5.43
C GLY A 214 -27.00 -9.26 6.67
N LEU A 215 -26.48 -8.99 7.87
CA LEU A 215 -27.21 -9.10 9.14
C LEU A 215 -28.29 -8.03 9.32
N VAL A 216 -28.09 -6.85 8.71
CA VAL A 216 -29.04 -5.72 8.72
C VAL A 216 -29.25 -5.26 7.29
N LYS A 217 -30.14 -5.94 6.56
CA LYS A 217 -30.43 -5.69 5.15
C LYS A 217 -31.08 -4.31 4.89
N ALA A 218 -31.78 -3.78 5.89
CA ALA A 218 -32.42 -2.46 5.79
C ALA A 218 -31.42 -1.30 5.81
N ALA A 219 -30.16 -1.52 6.18
CA ALA A 219 -29.14 -0.48 6.18
C ALA A 219 -28.78 -0.08 4.74
N ARG A 220 -28.96 1.21 4.44
CA ARG A 220 -28.61 1.82 3.15
C ARG A 220 -27.39 2.70 3.31
N ALA A 221 -26.42 2.52 2.41
CA ALA A 221 -25.24 3.35 2.33
C ALA A 221 -25.06 3.88 0.91
N ILE A 222 -24.36 5.00 0.78
CA ILE A 222 -23.95 5.55 -0.51
C ILE A 222 -22.43 5.54 -0.54
N LEU A 223 -21.85 4.94 -1.57
CA LEU A 223 -20.44 5.10 -1.88
C LEU A 223 -20.29 6.20 -2.93
N THR A 224 -19.67 7.30 -2.53
CA THR A 224 -19.33 8.41 -3.43
C THR A 224 -17.93 8.23 -3.95
N LEU A 225 -17.75 8.13 -5.27
CA LEU A 225 -16.41 8.06 -5.87
C LEU A 225 -15.69 9.41 -5.75
N LEU A 226 -14.41 9.34 -5.40
CA LEU A 226 -13.51 10.49 -5.30
C LEU A 226 -12.97 10.88 -6.70
N PRO A 227 -12.54 12.15 -6.89
CA PRO A 227 -12.24 12.72 -8.21
C PRO A 227 -11.36 11.86 -9.12
N GLN A 228 -10.34 11.21 -8.57
CA GLN A 228 -9.39 10.36 -9.30
C GLN A 228 -10.03 9.14 -10.00
N CYS A 229 -11.18 8.68 -9.52
CA CYS A 229 -11.89 7.52 -10.08
C CYS A 229 -13.33 7.85 -10.51
N ASN A 230 -13.73 9.11 -10.41
CA ASN A 230 -15.09 9.60 -10.62
C ASN A 230 -15.40 9.83 -12.11
N GLN A 231 -15.31 8.78 -12.90
CA GLN A 231 -15.68 8.75 -14.32
C GLN A 231 -16.77 7.69 -14.52
N PRO A 232 -17.85 7.96 -15.28
CA PRO A 232 -18.91 6.97 -15.53
C PRO A 232 -18.39 5.65 -16.12
N GLU A 233 -17.30 5.71 -16.90
CA GLU A 233 -16.60 4.57 -17.48
C GLU A 233 -16.11 3.59 -16.41
N THR A 234 -15.66 4.08 -15.25
CA THR A 234 -15.09 3.27 -14.16
C THR A 234 -16.09 2.25 -13.61
N VAL A 235 -17.39 2.53 -13.72
CA VAL A 235 -18.47 1.69 -13.18
C VAL A 235 -19.34 1.07 -14.28
N ARG A 236 -18.99 1.26 -15.55
CA ARG A 236 -19.79 0.74 -16.67
C ARG A 236 -19.90 -0.78 -16.61
N GLY A 237 -21.13 -1.29 -16.69
CA GLY A 237 -21.42 -2.72 -16.63
C GLY A 237 -21.54 -3.28 -15.21
N LEU A 238 -21.25 -2.46 -14.17
CA LEU A 238 -21.42 -2.87 -12.79
C LEU A 238 -22.91 -3.03 -12.43
N GLU A 239 -23.81 -2.34 -13.13
CA GLU A 239 -25.26 -2.51 -13.05
C GLU A 239 -25.76 -3.92 -13.42
N GLY A 240 -24.92 -4.72 -14.08
CA GLY A 240 -25.20 -6.14 -14.36
C GLY A 240 -25.09 -7.06 -13.14
N PHE A 241 -24.60 -6.54 -12.00
CA PHE A 241 -24.37 -7.32 -10.78
C PHE A 241 -25.30 -6.87 -9.66
N SER A 242 -25.88 -7.83 -8.94
CA SER A 242 -26.73 -7.55 -7.77
C SER A 242 -25.94 -7.27 -6.50
N HIS A 243 -24.66 -7.68 -6.46
CA HIS A 243 -23.79 -7.56 -5.29
C HIS A 243 -22.38 -7.18 -5.70
N VAL A 244 -21.69 -6.46 -4.81
CA VAL A 244 -20.30 -6.05 -4.98
C VAL A 244 -19.51 -6.31 -3.70
N TRP A 245 -18.25 -6.68 -3.87
CA TRP A 245 -17.24 -6.58 -2.84
C TRP A 245 -16.78 -5.13 -2.70
N ILE A 246 -16.74 -4.66 -1.45
CA ILE A 246 -16.15 -3.39 -1.07
C ILE A 246 -14.94 -3.69 -0.18
N ILE A 247 -13.77 -3.27 -0.62
CA ILE A 247 -12.53 -3.33 0.14
C ILE A 247 -12.31 -1.97 0.77
N PHE A 248 -12.14 -1.90 2.09
CA PHE A 248 -12.16 -0.62 2.82
C PHE A 248 -11.12 -0.57 3.94
N VAL A 249 -10.96 0.61 4.55
CA VAL A 249 -10.03 0.82 5.66
C VAL A 249 -10.77 0.96 6.99
N PHE A 250 -10.33 0.22 8.02
CA PHE A 250 -10.75 0.37 9.42
C PHE A 250 -10.17 1.66 10.06
N HIS A 251 -10.47 2.80 9.44
CA HIS A 251 -9.91 4.12 9.76
C HIS A 251 -10.12 4.52 11.24
N ALA A 252 -11.29 4.23 11.80
CA ALA A 252 -11.63 4.63 13.17
C ALA A 252 -10.84 3.88 14.26
N THR A 253 -10.12 2.79 13.95
CA THR A 253 -9.26 2.07 14.92
C THR A 253 -7.76 2.21 14.65
N GLN A 254 -7.34 2.92 13.60
CA GLN A 254 -5.92 3.00 13.20
C GLN A 254 -5.01 3.51 14.33
N GLN A 255 -5.44 4.54 15.05
CA GLN A 255 -4.67 5.15 16.15
C GLN A 255 -4.38 4.20 17.32
N GLN A 256 -5.12 3.08 17.43
CA GLN A 256 -4.94 2.11 18.51
C GLN A 256 -3.89 1.04 18.17
N GLY A 257 -3.35 1.04 16.95
CA GLY A 257 -2.40 0.05 16.47
C GLY A 257 -3.00 -1.34 16.29
N TRP A 258 -2.19 -2.28 15.79
CA TRP A 258 -2.58 -3.67 15.60
C TRP A 258 -2.31 -4.50 16.86
N LYS A 259 -2.97 -5.66 16.97
CA LYS A 259 -2.79 -6.61 18.07
C LYS A 259 -2.65 -8.01 17.49
N PRO A 260 -1.69 -8.84 17.96
CA PRO A 260 -1.51 -10.20 17.44
C PRO A 260 -2.67 -11.12 17.79
N THR A 261 -3.39 -10.82 18.87
CA THR A 261 -4.50 -11.63 19.37
C THR A 261 -5.59 -10.75 19.96
N VAL A 262 -6.83 -11.23 19.91
CA VAL A 262 -8.04 -10.54 20.38
C VAL A 262 -8.95 -11.51 21.13
N ARG A 263 -9.99 -10.99 21.78
CA ARG A 263 -11.03 -11.78 22.47
C ARG A 263 -12.35 -11.65 21.69
N PRO A 264 -12.68 -12.61 20.80
CA PRO A 264 -13.92 -12.55 20.04
C PRO A 264 -15.15 -12.61 20.96
N PRO A 265 -16.17 -11.76 20.76
CA PRO A 265 -17.39 -11.81 21.57
C PRO A 265 -18.11 -13.17 21.51
N ARG A 266 -18.02 -13.88 20.37
CA ARG A 266 -18.64 -15.20 20.18
C ARG A 266 -18.08 -16.29 21.11
N LEU A 267 -16.88 -16.10 21.65
CA LEU A 267 -16.26 -17.02 22.61
C LEU A 267 -16.42 -16.51 24.06
N GLY A 268 -17.47 -15.73 24.32
CA GLY A 268 -17.78 -15.16 25.64
C GLY A 268 -16.75 -14.15 26.15
N GLY A 269 -15.78 -13.74 25.33
CA GLY A 269 -14.68 -12.86 25.73
C GLY A 269 -13.59 -13.52 26.58
N ASN A 270 -13.72 -14.81 26.92
CA ASN A 270 -12.79 -15.52 27.80
C ASN A 270 -11.63 -16.17 27.03
N ALA A 271 -11.91 -16.66 25.82
CA ALA A 271 -10.89 -17.24 24.94
C ALA A 271 -10.21 -16.16 24.08
N ARG A 272 -8.91 -16.34 23.88
CA ARG A 272 -8.07 -15.44 23.06
C ARG A 272 -7.76 -16.14 21.74
N MET A 273 -7.95 -15.42 20.63
CA MET A 273 -7.71 -15.94 19.27
C MET A 273 -6.68 -15.07 18.56
N GLY A 274 -5.89 -15.68 17.67
CA GLY A 274 -5.03 -14.95 16.74
C GLY A 274 -5.83 -13.98 15.88
N VAL A 275 -5.30 -12.79 15.61
CA VAL A 275 -6.04 -11.74 14.88
C VAL A 275 -6.49 -12.21 13.49
N PHE A 276 -5.65 -12.99 12.80
CA PHE A 276 -5.97 -13.57 11.49
C PHE A 276 -7.00 -14.69 11.53
N ALA A 277 -7.21 -15.34 12.68
CA ALA A 277 -8.29 -16.31 12.90
C ALA A 277 -9.64 -15.66 13.26
N THR A 278 -9.75 -14.33 13.10
CA THR A 278 -10.95 -13.55 13.39
C THR A 278 -11.25 -12.59 12.24
N ARG A 279 -12.22 -11.69 12.41
CA ARG A 279 -12.45 -10.51 11.55
C ARG A 279 -12.24 -9.19 12.31
N SER A 280 -11.30 -9.18 13.28
CA SER A 280 -10.98 -7.97 14.06
C SER A 280 -10.41 -6.84 13.20
N THR A 281 -10.63 -5.60 13.62
CA THR A 281 -10.10 -4.39 12.99
C THR A 281 -8.65 -4.07 13.36
N PHE A 282 -8.11 -4.68 14.43
CA PHE A 282 -6.74 -4.43 14.94
C PHE A 282 -5.67 -5.22 14.19
N ARG A 283 -5.66 -5.10 12.86
CA ARG A 283 -4.76 -5.84 11.95
C ARG A 283 -3.53 -5.02 11.56
N PRO A 284 -2.41 -5.66 11.19
CA PRO A 284 -1.24 -4.96 10.66
C PRO A 284 -1.59 -4.06 9.46
N ASN A 285 -2.36 -4.61 8.52
CA ASN A 285 -3.01 -3.84 7.47
C ASN A 285 -4.49 -3.73 7.83
N PRO A 286 -5.01 -2.52 8.15
CA PRO A 286 -6.38 -2.31 8.62
C PRO A 286 -7.39 -2.39 7.46
N ILE A 287 -7.29 -3.41 6.61
CA ILE A 287 -8.14 -3.63 5.45
C ILE A 287 -9.32 -4.53 5.85
N GLY A 288 -10.52 -4.04 5.57
CA GLY A 288 -11.77 -4.77 5.68
C GLY A 288 -12.30 -5.19 4.30
N LEU A 289 -13.18 -6.17 4.31
CA LEU A 289 -13.90 -6.66 3.14
C LEU A 289 -15.35 -6.84 3.54
N THR A 290 -16.27 -6.32 2.73
CA THR A 290 -17.71 -6.52 2.92
C THR A 290 -18.39 -6.78 1.58
N VAL A 291 -19.42 -7.60 1.60
CA VAL A 291 -20.32 -7.80 0.44
C VAL A 291 -21.55 -6.94 0.67
N ALA A 292 -21.89 -6.12 -0.32
CA ALA A 292 -23.06 -5.24 -0.28
C ALA A 292 -23.97 -5.52 -1.47
N GLU A 293 -25.28 -5.40 -1.26
CA GLU A 293 -26.26 -5.37 -2.35
C GLU A 293 -26.06 -4.07 -3.14
N LEU A 294 -26.02 -4.15 -4.47
CA LEU A 294 -25.97 -2.98 -5.35
C LEU A 294 -27.38 -2.68 -5.85
N HIS A 295 -27.98 -1.61 -5.34
CA HIS A 295 -29.34 -1.21 -5.72
C HIS A 295 -29.38 -0.34 -6.97
N GLY A 296 -28.31 0.42 -7.21
CA GLY A 296 -28.26 1.33 -8.33
C GLY A 296 -26.96 2.12 -8.36
N ILE A 297 -26.74 2.74 -9.51
CA ILE A 297 -25.64 3.66 -9.76
C ILE A 297 -26.27 4.92 -10.31
N ARG A 298 -25.95 6.08 -9.73
CA ARG A 298 -26.45 7.37 -10.20
C ARG A 298 -25.34 8.41 -10.26
N THR A 299 -25.51 9.39 -11.12
CA THR A 299 -24.63 10.56 -11.18
C THR A 299 -25.38 11.77 -10.63
N GLN A 300 -24.84 12.41 -9.60
CA GLN A 300 -25.46 13.58 -8.97
C GLN A 300 -24.37 14.60 -8.60
N GLY A 301 -24.56 15.86 -8.99
CA GLY A 301 -23.60 16.93 -8.68
C GLY A 301 -22.19 16.68 -9.25
N GLY A 302 -22.09 15.97 -10.38
CA GLY A 302 -20.80 15.59 -10.97
C GLY A 302 -20.13 14.37 -10.32
N HIS A 303 -20.76 13.74 -9.32
CA HIS A 303 -20.24 12.55 -8.65
C HIS A 303 -21.00 11.28 -9.03
N THR A 304 -20.26 10.19 -9.24
CA THR A 304 -20.76 8.83 -9.41
C THR A 304 -20.99 8.21 -8.04
N LEU A 305 -22.22 7.78 -7.80
CA LEU A 305 -22.71 7.28 -6.52
C LEU A 305 -23.21 5.85 -6.69
N LEU A 306 -22.72 4.93 -5.87
CA LEU A 306 -23.25 3.57 -5.79
C LEU A 306 -24.18 3.48 -4.56
N GLU A 307 -25.41 3.03 -4.80
CA GLU A 307 -26.40 2.79 -3.75
C GLU A 307 -26.26 1.37 -3.22
N LEU A 308 -25.83 1.25 -1.97
CA LEU A 308 -25.49 -0.01 -1.34
C LEU A 308 -26.54 -0.41 -0.29
N GLY A 309 -26.88 -1.69 -0.25
CA GLY A 309 -27.75 -2.31 0.74
C GLY A 309 -27.01 -3.31 1.63
N GLY A 310 -27.51 -3.49 2.85
CA GLY A 310 -26.91 -4.42 3.81
C GLY A 310 -25.52 -4.01 4.30
N ALA A 311 -25.13 -2.75 4.09
CA ALA A 311 -23.80 -2.25 4.42
C ALA A 311 -23.56 -2.25 5.94
N ASP A 312 -22.36 -2.64 6.35
CA ASP A 312 -21.90 -2.74 7.74
C ASP A 312 -20.70 -1.82 8.02
N LEU A 313 -20.71 -0.64 7.38
CA LEU A 313 -19.59 0.29 7.34
C LEU A 313 -19.88 1.55 8.15
N LEU A 314 -18.89 2.04 8.90
CA LEU A 314 -18.98 3.32 9.60
C LEU A 314 -19.09 4.46 8.57
N ASP A 315 -19.85 5.50 8.89
CA ASP A 315 -19.90 6.73 8.09
C ASP A 315 -18.51 7.35 7.95
N GLY A 316 -18.19 7.82 6.74
CA GLY A 316 -16.86 8.32 6.39
C GLY A 316 -15.84 7.23 6.08
N THR A 317 -16.22 5.94 6.05
CA THR A 317 -15.27 4.85 5.76
C THR A 317 -14.63 5.02 4.38
N PRO A 318 -13.29 5.06 4.29
CA PRO A 318 -12.58 5.09 3.01
C PRO A 318 -12.62 3.72 2.33
N VAL A 319 -12.99 3.71 1.05
CA VAL A 319 -13.00 2.53 0.18
C VAL A 319 -11.73 2.52 -0.66
N LEU A 320 -11.06 1.37 -0.72
CA LEU A 320 -9.86 1.14 -1.51
C LEU A 320 -10.20 0.55 -2.88
N ASP A 321 -11.21 -0.31 -2.96
CA ASP A 321 -11.54 -1.02 -4.20
C ASP A 321 -12.99 -1.53 -4.21
N ILE A 322 -13.52 -1.73 -5.41
CA ILE A 322 -14.86 -2.28 -5.67
C ILE A 322 -14.70 -3.42 -6.68
N LYS A 323 -15.28 -4.59 -6.39
CA LYS A 323 -15.28 -5.72 -7.34
C LYS A 323 -16.69 -6.30 -7.47
N PRO A 324 -17.11 -6.77 -8.65
CA PRO A 324 -18.35 -7.53 -8.76
C PRO A 324 -18.26 -8.81 -7.91
N TYR A 325 -19.35 -9.17 -7.24
CA TYR A 325 -19.46 -10.46 -6.57
C TYR A 325 -19.81 -11.54 -7.59
N LEU A 326 -19.03 -12.61 -7.65
CA LEU A 326 -19.18 -13.70 -8.61
C LEU A 326 -19.61 -14.98 -7.88
N PRO A 327 -20.91 -15.37 -7.89
CA PRO A 327 -21.40 -16.51 -7.11
C PRO A 327 -20.63 -17.81 -7.37
N TYR A 328 -20.22 -18.07 -8.60
CA TYR A 328 -19.49 -19.30 -8.95
C TYR A 328 -18.07 -19.36 -8.36
N ALA A 329 -17.48 -18.21 -7.98
CA ALA A 329 -16.12 -18.11 -7.47
C ALA A 329 -16.08 -17.75 -5.97
N ASP A 330 -17.01 -16.90 -5.52
CA ASP A 330 -17.00 -16.31 -4.18
C ASP A 330 -17.90 -17.05 -3.19
N ALA A 331 -18.89 -17.82 -3.66
CA ALA A 331 -19.76 -18.61 -2.79
C ALA A 331 -19.18 -20.02 -2.64
N ILE A 332 -18.78 -20.36 -1.41
CA ILE A 332 -18.32 -21.70 -1.02
C ILE A 332 -19.27 -22.21 0.08
N PRO A 333 -20.41 -22.82 -0.27
CA PRO A 333 -21.40 -23.28 0.71
C PRO A 333 -20.85 -24.26 1.74
N GLU A 334 -19.86 -25.07 1.34
CA GLU A 334 -19.26 -26.11 2.17
C GLU A 334 -18.13 -25.62 3.07
N ALA A 335 -17.92 -24.30 3.16
CA ALA A 335 -16.89 -23.71 4.01
C ALA A 335 -17.17 -23.99 5.50
N CYS A 336 -16.14 -24.46 6.21
CA CYS A 336 -16.16 -24.63 7.66
C CYS A 336 -15.61 -23.37 8.36
N ALA A 337 -16.38 -22.80 9.29
CA ALA A 337 -16.07 -21.54 9.96
C ALA A 337 -15.87 -21.68 11.48
N GLY A 338 -15.39 -22.84 11.96
CA GLY A 338 -14.97 -23.04 13.36
C GLY A 338 -16.00 -22.54 14.39
N PHE A 339 -15.66 -21.52 15.18
CA PHE A 339 -16.54 -20.93 16.20
C PHE A 339 -17.62 -19.97 15.65
N ALA A 340 -17.73 -19.85 14.32
CA ALA A 340 -18.54 -18.86 13.63
C ALA A 340 -19.38 -19.42 12.47
N GLN A 341 -19.69 -20.73 12.48
CA GLN A 341 -20.46 -21.40 11.44
C GLN A 341 -21.83 -20.76 11.18
N GLU A 342 -22.56 -20.42 12.23
CA GLU A 342 -23.92 -19.92 12.12
C GLU A 342 -24.00 -18.40 12.32
N ALA A 343 -25.04 -17.81 11.72
CA ALA A 343 -25.41 -16.43 11.99
C ALA A 343 -25.90 -16.32 13.45
N PRO A 344 -25.66 -15.17 14.13
CA PRO A 344 -26.19 -14.97 15.47
C PRO A 344 -27.73 -15.03 15.44
N SER A 345 -28.31 -15.90 16.25
CA SER A 345 -29.75 -15.90 16.49
C SER A 345 -30.03 -15.23 17.83
N THR A 346 -30.64 -14.05 17.80
CA THR A 346 -31.20 -13.44 19.02
C THR A 346 -32.71 -13.61 19.01
N PRO A 347 -33.30 -14.36 19.95
CA PRO A 347 -34.73 -14.59 19.99
C PRO A 347 -35.54 -13.42 20.57
N LEU A 348 -34.89 -12.31 20.95
CA LEU A 348 -35.54 -11.19 21.59
C LEU A 348 -36.44 -10.44 20.59
N ALA A 349 -37.73 -10.39 20.91
CA ALA A 349 -38.67 -9.56 20.17
C ALA A 349 -38.35 -8.07 20.38
N VAL A 350 -38.33 -7.28 19.31
CA VAL A 350 -38.18 -5.83 19.39
C VAL A 350 -39.57 -5.19 19.35
N ARG A 351 -39.89 -4.41 20.38
CA ARG A 351 -41.14 -3.68 20.51
C ARG A 351 -40.86 -2.19 20.50
N PHE A 352 -41.76 -1.42 19.93
CA PHE A 352 -41.63 0.02 19.81
C PHE A 352 -42.72 0.69 20.65
N SER A 353 -42.33 1.70 21.43
CA SER A 353 -43.29 2.60 22.07
C SER A 353 -44.14 3.34 21.01
N VAL A 354 -45.24 3.94 21.45
CA VAL A 354 -46.08 4.78 20.56
C VAL A 354 -45.25 5.91 19.96
N LEU A 355 -44.48 6.62 20.81
CA LEU A 355 -43.58 7.69 20.41
C LEU A 355 -42.52 7.21 19.39
N ALA A 356 -41.89 6.07 19.65
CA ALA A 356 -40.87 5.53 18.75
C ALA A 356 -41.44 5.16 17.38
N ASN A 357 -42.66 4.60 17.31
CA ASN A 357 -43.31 4.30 16.04
C ASN A 357 -43.62 5.59 15.24
N GLU A 358 -44.10 6.64 15.90
CA GLU A 358 -44.35 7.94 15.25
C GLU A 358 -43.05 8.56 14.72
N GLN A 359 -41.98 8.54 15.51
CA GLN A 359 -40.67 9.03 15.11
C GLN A 359 -40.08 8.21 13.94
N CYS A 360 -40.25 6.89 13.93
CA CYS A 360 -39.85 6.04 12.80
C CYS A 360 -40.54 6.47 11.50
N ARG A 361 -41.87 6.70 11.53
CA ARG A 361 -42.63 7.14 10.34
C ARG A 361 -42.13 8.49 9.83
N ARG A 362 -41.91 9.46 10.74
CA ARG A 362 -41.39 10.80 10.39
C ARG A 362 -40.01 10.71 9.73
N LYS A 363 -39.10 9.93 10.31
CA LYS A 363 -37.72 9.79 9.83
C LYS A 363 -37.58 8.92 8.58
N GLN A 364 -38.50 7.97 8.36
CA GLN A 364 -38.55 7.18 7.12
C GLN A 364 -38.71 8.07 5.88
N ALA A 365 -39.52 9.13 5.97
CA ALA A 365 -39.68 10.10 4.88
C ALA A 365 -38.40 10.91 4.62
N GLN A 366 -37.62 11.21 5.68
CA GLN A 366 -36.38 11.98 5.58
C GLN A 366 -35.24 11.18 4.92
N TRP A 367 -35.08 9.91 5.30
CA TRP A 367 -33.93 9.09 4.89
C TRP A 367 -34.24 8.11 3.75
N ASN A 368 -35.47 8.11 3.24
CA ASN A 368 -35.97 7.17 2.24
C ASN A 368 -35.59 5.71 2.57
N THR A 369 -35.70 5.35 3.84
CA THR A 369 -35.30 4.05 4.40
C THR A 369 -36.35 3.61 5.40
N ASP A 370 -36.69 2.32 5.45
CA ASP A 370 -37.55 1.78 6.50
C ASP A 370 -36.80 1.81 7.85
N VAL A 371 -36.92 2.94 8.56
CA VAL A 371 -36.23 3.19 9.83
C VAL A 371 -36.67 2.19 10.90
N ARG A 372 -37.94 1.77 10.90
CA ARG A 372 -38.46 0.80 11.86
C ARG A 372 -37.79 -0.56 11.65
N GLN A 373 -37.73 -1.02 10.40
CA GLN A 373 -37.07 -2.27 10.05
C GLN A 373 -35.55 -2.21 10.33
N LEU A 374 -34.90 -1.08 10.03
CA LEU A 374 -33.49 -0.86 10.36
C LEU A 374 -33.23 -1.00 11.86
N VAL A 375 -33.97 -0.27 12.69
CA VAL A 375 -33.84 -0.32 14.15
C VAL A 375 -34.10 -1.73 14.68
N GLU A 376 -35.14 -2.39 14.19
CA GLU A 376 -35.46 -3.76 14.57
C GLU A 376 -34.30 -4.71 14.26
N GLN A 377 -33.75 -4.66 13.05
CA GLN A 377 -32.65 -5.51 12.62
C GLN A 377 -31.35 -5.22 13.40
N VAL A 378 -31.03 -3.94 13.66
CA VAL A 378 -29.87 -3.54 14.47
C VAL A 378 -29.98 -4.08 15.89
N LEU A 379 -31.14 -3.90 16.54
CA LEU A 379 -31.34 -4.34 17.93
C LEU A 379 -31.41 -5.86 18.07
N ARG A 380 -31.91 -6.58 17.04
CA ARG A 380 -31.85 -8.05 16.97
C ARG A 380 -30.42 -8.59 16.97
N GLN A 381 -29.40 -7.78 16.71
CA GLN A 381 -28.00 -8.22 16.88
C GLN A 381 -27.52 -8.21 18.34
N ASP A 382 -28.37 -7.80 19.29
CA ASP A 382 -28.03 -7.51 20.69
C ASP A 382 -26.72 -6.71 20.80
N PRO A 383 -26.76 -5.39 20.52
CA PRO A 383 -25.57 -4.54 20.50
C PRO A 383 -24.88 -4.44 21.87
N ARG A 384 -25.45 -4.96 22.96
CA ARG A 384 -24.80 -4.91 24.28
C ARG A 384 -23.44 -5.60 24.24
N PRO A 385 -22.50 -5.15 25.09
CA PRO A 385 -21.30 -5.93 25.38
C PRO A 385 -21.68 -7.32 25.92
N SER A 386 -20.91 -8.35 25.53
CA SER A 386 -21.20 -9.75 25.89
C SER A 386 -21.30 -9.99 27.41
N TYR A 387 -20.56 -9.22 28.22
CA TYR A 387 -20.62 -9.32 29.69
C TYR A 387 -21.88 -8.72 30.33
N GLN A 388 -22.70 -7.97 29.57
CA GLN A 388 -24.00 -7.44 30.01
C GLN A 388 -25.18 -8.23 29.46
N GLN A 389 -24.93 -9.28 28.66
CA GLN A 389 -25.99 -10.15 28.18
C GLN A 389 -26.63 -10.89 29.36
N GLY A 390 -27.96 -10.91 29.40
CA GLY A 390 -28.74 -11.49 30.50
C GLY A 390 -28.99 -10.56 31.70
N GLN A 391 -28.47 -9.32 31.70
CA GLN A 391 -28.81 -8.33 32.73
C GLN A 391 -30.06 -7.52 32.33
N GLU A 392 -31.14 -7.64 33.12
CA GLU A 392 -32.41 -6.92 32.97
C GLU A 392 -32.51 -5.80 34.03
N ASN A 393 -31.56 -4.87 34.02
CA ASN A 393 -31.42 -3.90 35.12
C ASN A 393 -32.21 -2.59 34.88
N GLY A 394 -33.17 -2.58 33.94
CA GLY A 394 -33.91 -1.37 33.56
C GLY A 394 -33.05 -0.25 32.92
N ARG A 395 -31.79 -0.54 32.62
CA ARG A 395 -30.83 0.42 32.05
C ARG A 395 -31.29 0.84 30.65
N VAL A 396 -31.31 2.15 30.42
CA VAL A 396 -31.50 2.72 29.08
C VAL A 396 -30.16 2.77 28.37
N TYR A 397 -30.13 2.17 27.19
CA TYR A 397 -29.03 2.22 26.24
C TYR A 397 -29.34 3.25 25.16
N ALA A 398 -28.29 3.80 24.55
CA ALA A 398 -28.41 4.74 23.44
C ALA A 398 -27.35 4.41 22.38
N MET A 399 -27.70 4.64 21.12
CA MET A 399 -26.74 4.64 20.00
C MET A 399 -27.13 5.70 18.98
N ARG A 400 -26.14 6.25 18.28
CA ARG A 400 -26.38 7.22 17.21
C ARG A 400 -26.54 6.52 15.86
N LEU A 401 -27.71 6.71 15.25
CA LEU A 401 -28.03 6.27 13.89
C LEU A 401 -28.49 7.50 13.08
N TYR A 402 -27.93 7.67 11.88
CA TYR A 402 -28.12 8.88 11.07
C TYR A 402 -27.90 10.16 11.91
N ASP A 403 -28.94 10.99 12.03
CA ASP A 403 -28.98 12.22 12.80
C ASP A 403 -29.81 12.09 14.09
N PHE A 404 -30.02 10.88 14.59
CA PHE A 404 -30.80 10.63 15.79
C PHE A 404 -30.16 9.65 16.76
N ASN A 405 -30.53 9.80 18.03
CA ASN A 405 -30.16 8.92 19.13
C ASN A 405 -31.28 7.90 19.36
N LEU A 406 -31.03 6.66 18.97
CA LEU A 406 -31.90 5.53 19.27
C LEU A 406 -31.74 5.14 20.73
N ARG A 407 -32.83 5.18 21.51
CA ARG A 407 -32.83 4.78 22.92
C ARG A 407 -33.72 3.57 23.15
N TRP A 408 -33.20 2.59 23.87
CA TRP A 408 -33.92 1.36 24.18
C TRP A 408 -33.55 0.82 25.55
N ARG A 409 -34.33 -0.15 26.03
CA ARG A 409 -34.00 -0.93 27.23
C ARG A 409 -34.32 -2.40 26.99
N TYR A 410 -33.75 -3.25 27.84
CA TYR A 410 -34.11 -4.67 27.92
C TYR A 410 -35.14 -4.84 29.03
N ALA A 411 -36.25 -5.49 28.73
CA ALA A 411 -37.36 -5.72 29.64
C ALA A 411 -37.84 -7.18 29.53
N ALA A 412 -38.68 -7.61 30.48
CA ALA A 412 -39.28 -8.94 30.45
C ALA A 412 -40.01 -9.16 29.11
N GLY A 413 -39.48 -10.06 28.29
CA GLY A 413 -40.05 -10.41 26.98
C GLY A 413 -39.43 -9.72 25.75
N GLY A 414 -38.32 -8.99 25.89
CA GLY A 414 -37.52 -8.56 24.75
C GLY A 414 -36.86 -7.19 24.87
N ILE A 415 -36.69 -6.54 23.72
CA ILE A 415 -36.10 -5.21 23.58
C ILE A 415 -37.22 -4.19 23.39
N GLU A 416 -37.23 -3.13 24.19
CA GLU A 416 -38.20 -2.04 24.06
C GLU A 416 -37.50 -0.76 23.58
N VAL A 417 -37.88 -0.31 22.39
CA VAL A 417 -37.46 0.97 21.81
C VAL A 417 -38.31 2.09 22.43
N LEU A 418 -37.64 3.02 23.09
CA LEU A 418 -38.27 4.11 23.83
C LEU A 418 -38.51 5.32 22.95
N GLU A 419 -37.48 5.76 22.22
CA GLU A 419 -37.51 6.94 21.34
C GLU A 419 -36.34 6.95 20.35
N LEU A 420 -36.46 7.76 19.30
CA LEU A 420 -35.45 8.15 18.33
C LEU A 420 -35.29 9.68 18.42
N ALA A 421 -34.60 10.15 19.45
CA ALA A 421 -34.44 11.58 19.74
C ALA A 421 -33.53 12.25 18.69
N ASP A 422 -33.86 13.47 18.27
CA ASP A 422 -33.02 14.25 17.35
C ASP A 422 -31.67 14.57 18.03
N SER A 423 -30.54 14.46 17.28
CA SER A 423 -29.17 14.61 17.82
C SER A 423 -28.72 16.04 18.02
#